data_AF-A0AAQ0Q9M8-F1
#
_entry.id   AF-A0AAQ0Q9M8-F1
#
_cell.length_a   1.000
_cell.length_b   1.000
_cell.length_c   1.000
_cell.angle_alpha   90.00
_cell.angle_beta   90.00
_cell.angle_gamma   90.00
#
_symmetry.space_group_name_H-M   'P 1'
#
loop_
_entity.id
_entity.type
_entity.pdbx_description
1 polymer ?
#
loop_
_entity_poly.entity_id
_entity_poly.type
_entity_poly.pdbx_seq_one_letter_code
_entity_poly.pdbx_strand_id
1 'polypeptide(L)'
;MDTQTNPGHDDGTLAFLNIPQDENDKHFNCHETTQQKLINLSFFVLDFIDGVKTKFGAERFLVKIKHPDNSPDKAGQVEKFFTNSTEIKYVLREIKKRNAFPRKVTMRASGTRYYFE
;
A
#
# COMPACT_ATOMS: atom_id res chain seq x y z
N MET A 1 -30.94 -40.64 5.14
CA MET A 1 -29.85 -40.88 4.16
C MET A 1 -28.87 -39.76 4.39
N ASP A 2 -27.92 -40.01 5.28
CA ASP A 2 -26.99 -39.03 5.81
C ASP A 2 -25.79 -38.91 4.87
N THR A 3 -25.63 -37.76 4.23
CA THR A 3 -24.44 -37.44 3.44
C THR A 3 -23.28 -37.14 4.39
N GLN A 4 -22.41 -38.14 4.57
CA GLN A 4 -21.09 -37.98 5.17
C GLN A 4 -20.28 -36.96 4.35
N THR A 5 -20.01 -35.79 4.93
CA THR A 5 -18.95 -34.92 4.44
C THR A 5 -17.60 -35.53 4.82
N ASN A 6 -16.98 -36.23 3.87
CA ASN A 6 -15.61 -36.73 4.02
C ASN A 6 -14.66 -35.53 4.22
N PRO A 7 -13.95 -35.41 5.35
CA PRO A 7 -13.04 -34.29 5.63
C PRO A 7 -11.73 -34.31 4.80
N GLY A 8 -11.67 -35.12 3.73
CA GLY A 8 -10.49 -35.30 2.89
C GLY A 8 -10.78 -35.16 1.40
N HIS A 9 -11.94 -34.63 1.01
CA HIS A 9 -12.21 -34.28 -0.38
C HIS A 9 -11.70 -32.86 -0.64
N ASP A 10 -10.70 -32.74 -1.51
CA ASP A 10 -10.25 -31.44 -2.01
C ASP A 10 -11.43 -30.75 -2.70
N ASP A 11 -11.94 -29.69 -2.08
CA ASP A 11 -13.09 -28.93 -2.57
C ASP A 11 -12.71 -27.92 -3.67
N GLY A 12 -11.43 -27.92 -4.09
CA GLY A 12 -10.88 -27.04 -5.10
C GLY A 12 -10.60 -25.61 -4.62
N THR A 13 -10.80 -25.30 -3.34
CA THR A 13 -10.53 -23.97 -2.78
C THR A 13 -9.11 -23.84 -2.23
N LEU A 14 -8.54 -22.64 -2.29
CA LEU A 14 -7.24 -22.35 -1.64
C LEU A 14 -7.31 -22.49 -0.11
N ALA A 15 -8.50 -22.35 0.49
CA ALA A 15 -8.71 -22.50 1.92
C ALA A 15 -8.47 -23.94 2.36
N PHE A 16 -8.91 -24.93 1.58
CA PHE A 16 -8.65 -26.35 1.82
C PHE A 16 -7.15 -26.67 1.83
N LEU A 17 -6.39 -26.08 0.91
CA LEU A 17 -4.94 -26.30 0.81
C LEU A 17 -4.14 -25.73 2.00
N ASN A 18 -4.76 -24.86 2.82
CA ASN A 18 -4.17 -24.27 4.03
C ASN A 18 -2.74 -23.74 3.81
N ILE A 19 -2.53 -23.09 2.67
CA ILE A 19 -1.22 -22.60 2.26
C ILE A 19 -0.79 -21.50 3.24
N PRO A 20 0.36 -21.64 3.93
CA PRO A 20 0.84 -20.60 4.82
C PRO A 20 1.18 -19.34 4.02
N GLN A 21 0.86 -18.19 4.59
CA GLN A 21 1.24 -16.91 4.01
C GLN A 21 2.78 -16.82 3.99
N ASP A 22 3.35 -16.48 2.83
CA ASP A 22 4.79 -16.21 2.74
C ASP A 22 5.12 -14.95 3.54
N GLU A 23 5.90 -15.10 4.61
CA GLU A 23 6.32 -13.99 5.47
C GLU A 23 7.20 -12.95 4.73
N ASN A 24 7.80 -13.36 3.61
CA ASN A 24 8.59 -12.47 2.76
C ASN A 24 7.71 -11.66 1.80
N ASP A 25 6.47 -12.07 1.57
CA ASP A 25 5.56 -11.38 0.64
C ASP A 25 4.81 -10.24 1.35
N LYS A 26 5.57 -9.20 1.69
CA LYS A 26 5.01 -7.96 2.21
C LYS A 26 4.28 -7.24 1.07
N HIS A 27 2.95 -7.28 1.13
CA HIS A 27 2.09 -6.54 0.22
C HIS A 27 0.97 -5.84 0.98
N PHE A 28 0.50 -4.70 0.43
CA PHE A 28 -0.74 -4.10 0.88
C PHE A 28 -1.89 -4.61 0.01
N ASN A 29 -2.86 -5.29 0.62
CA ASN A 29 -4.09 -5.73 -0.06
C ASN A 29 -5.08 -4.57 -0.21
N CYS A 30 -4.73 -3.58 -1.04
CA CYS A 30 -5.58 -2.46 -1.40
C CYS A 30 -5.32 -2.01 -2.85
N HIS A 31 -6.21 -1.16 -3.38
CA HIS A 31 -6.13 -0.67 -4.76
C HIS A 31 -4.85 0.16 -5.00
N GLU A 32 -4.21 -0.04 -6.15
CA GLU A 32 -3.06 0.73 -6.57
C GLU A 32 -3.48 2.01 -7.30
N THR A 33 -2.95 3.15 -6.86
CA THR A 33 -3.07 4.46 -7.51
C THR A 33 -1.70 4.96 -8.00
N THR A 34 -1.67 6.08 -8.71
CA THR A 34 -0.44 6.69 -9.22
C THR A 34 -0.11 7.99 -8.49
N GLN A 35 1.18 8.36 -8.42
CA GLN A 35 1.59 9.65 -7.85
C GLN A 35 0.91 10.83 -8.55
N GLN A 36 0.69 10.74 -9.86
CA GLN A 36 0.02 11.77 -10.65
C GLN A 36 -1.44 12.00 -10.22
N LYS A 37 -2.19 10.93 -9.92
CA LYS A 37 -3.57 11.02 -9.42
C LYS A 37 -3.67 11.63 -8.02
N LEU A 38 -2.55 11.71 -7.31
CA LEU A 38 -2.49 12.23 -5.95
C LEU A 38 -2.03 13.68 -5.86
N ILE A 39 -1.50 14.28 -6.94
CA ILE A 39 -0.99 15.66 -6.93
C ILE A 39 -2.06 16.63 -6.42
N ASN A 40 -1.67 17.52 -5.51
CA ASN A 40 -2.50 18.52 -4.82
C ASN A 40 -3.58 17.94 -3.90
N LEU A 41 -3.61 16.63 -3.69
CA LEU A 41 -4.48 16.00 -2.69
C LEU A 41 -3.72 15.85 -1.36
N SER A 42 -4.43 16.11 -0.27
CA SER A 42 -3.96 15.76 1.06
C SER A 42 -4.54 14.42 1.50
N PHE A 43 -3.70 13.55 2.05
CA PHE A 43 -4.07 12.22 2.54
C PHE A 43 -3.20 11.83 3.73
N PHE A 44 -3.59 10.78 4.43
CA PHE A 44 -2.80 10.21 5.51
C PHE A 44 -1.91 9.11 4.97
N VAL A 45 -0.60 9.23 5.16
CA VAL A 45 0.32 8.11 5.00
C VAL A 45 0.18 7.20 6.20
N LEU A 46 -0.10 5.92 5.96
CA LEU A 46 -0.31 4.93 7.01
C LEU A 46 0.94 4.10 7.27
N ASP A 47 1.59 3.62 6.22
CA ASP A 47 2.80 2.78 6.30
C ASP A 47 3.48 2.72 4.92
N PHE A 48 4.66 2.10 4.85
CA PHE A 48 5.34 1.79 3.60
C PHE A 48 6.19 0.51 3.68
N ILE A 49 6.43 -0.08 2.52
CA ILE A 49 7.36 -1.19 2.31
C ILE A 49 8.50 -0.68 1.44
N ASP A 50 9.74 -0.89 1.87
CA ASP A 50 10.95 -0.55 1.13
C ASP A 50 11.49 -1.74 0.33
N GLY A 51 12.45 -1.47 -0.56
CA GLY A 51 13.15 -2.53 -1.32
C GLY A 51 12.28 -3.27 -2.34
N VAL A 52 11.11 -2.76 -2.71
CA VAL A 52 10.20 -3.49 -3.59
C VAL A 52 10.78 -3.56 -5.01
N LYS A 53 11.03 -4.79 -5.48
CA LYS A 53 11.46 -5.06 -6.84
C LYS A 53 10.25 -5.06 -7.77
N THR A 54 10.30 -4.25 -8.82
CA THR A 54 9.24 -4.15 -9.82
C THR A 54 9.81 -4.41 -11.22
N LYS A 55 8.94 -4.70 -12.19
CA LYS A 55 9.34 -4.87 -13.61
C LYS A 55 10.03 -3.63 -14.21
N PHE A 56 9.86 -2.47 -13.59
CA PHE A 56 10.41 -1.19 -14.04
C PHE A 56 11.63 -0.73 -13.22
N GLY A 57 12.20 -1.57 -12.35
CA GLY A 57 13.33 -1.24 -11.49
C GLY A 57 13.24 -1.80 -10.07
N ALA A 58 14.40 -1.85 -9.40
CA ALA A 58 14.54 -2.27 -8.00
C ALA A 58 14.40 -1.08 -7.02
N GLU A 59 14.40 -1.36 -5.71
CA GLU A 59 14.48 -0.36 -4.64
C GLU A 59 13.32 0.64 -4.57
N ARG A 60 12.15 0.32 -5.14
CA ARG A 60 10.97 1.18 -5.01
C ARG A 60 10.34 1.07 -3.63
N PHE A 61 9.69 2.16 -3.21
CA PHE A 61 8.86 2.14 -2.01
C PHE A 61 7.41 1.95 -2.45
N LEU A 62 6.70 1.05 -1.77
CA LEU A 62 5.25 0.92 -1.88
C LEU A 62 4.63 1.60 -0.65
N VAL A 63 3.85 2.65 -0.86
CA VAL A 63 3.32 3.50 0.21
C VAL A 63 1.83 3.26 0.36
N LYS A 64 1.35 2.98 1.57
CA LYS A 64 -0.07 2.85 1.90
C LYS A 64 -0.61 4.19 2.39
N ILE A 65 -1.72 4.63 1.81
CA ILE A 65 -2.37 5.88 2.16
C ILE A 65 -3.85 5.68 2.45
N LYS A 66 -4.43 6.61 3.22
CA LYS A 66 -5.87 6.73 3.43
C LYS A 66 -6.32 8.15 3.07
N HIS A 67 -7.34 8.25 2.22
CA HIS A 67 -8.01 9.51 1.94
C HIS A 67 -8.79 10.00 3.16
N PRO A 68 -8.90 11.32 3.39
CA PRO A 68 -9.73 11.86 4.46
C PRO A 68 -11.17 11.31 4.42
N ASP A 69 -11.79 11.12 5.57
CA ASP A 69 -13.16 10.60 5.65
C ASP A 69 -14.20 11.56 5.03
N ASN A 70 -13.84 12.84 4.86
CA ASN A 70 -14.63 13.86 4.17
C ASN A 70 -14.20 14.12 2.72
N SER A 71 -13.38 13.24 2.13
CA SER A 71 -13.01 13.34 0.71
C SER A 71 -14.27 13.17 -0.17
N PRO A 72 -14.54 14.06 -1.14
CA PRO A 72 -15.80 14.06 -1.89
C PRO A 72 -16.04 12.77 -2.68
N ASP A 73 -14.97 12.21 -3.27
CA ASP A 73 -15.07 11.05 -4.16
C ASP A 73 -14.45 9.78 -3.59
N LYS A 74 -13.66 9.91 -2.52
CA LYS A 74 -12.83 8.83 -1.97
C LYS A 74 -12.85 8.79 -0.44
N ALA A 75 -13.97 9.14 0.18
CA ALA A 75 -14.13 9.17 1.63
C ALA A 75 -13.58 7.90 2.30
N GLY A 76 -12.54 8.04 3.11
CA GLY A 76 -11.93 6.95 3.89
C GLY A 76 -11.25 5.85 3.07
N GLN A 77 -11.18 5.96 1.74
CA GLN A 77 -10.62 4.93 0.87
C GLN A 77 -9.12 4.74 1.14
N VAL A 78 -8.70 3.48 1.20
CA VAL A 78 -7.30 3.09 1.36
C VAL A 78 -6.73 2.66 0.01
N GLU A 79 -5.63 3.28 -0.39
CA GLU A 79 -4.92 3.00 -1.64
C GLU A 79 -3.43 2.80 -1.36
N LYS A 80 -2.70 2.28 -2.35
CA LYS A 80 -1.24 2.20 -2.34
C LYS A 80 -0.65 2.81 -3.61
N PHE A 81 0.55 3.34 -3.54
CA PHE A 81 1.26 3.78 -4.75
C PHE A 81 2.76 3.48 -4.67
N PHE A 82 3.36 3.28 -5.83
CA PHE A 82 4.80 3.14 -5.95
C PHE A 82 5.48 4.49 -6.08
N THR A 83 6.62 4.66 -5.41
CA THR A 83 7.48 5.83 -5.59
C THR A 83 8.95 5.44 -5.66
N ASN A 84 9.68 6.21 -6.47
CA ASN A 84 11.14 6.22 -6.46
C ASN A 84 11.68 7.62 -6.12
N SER A 85 10.83 8.54 -5.62
CA SER A 85 11.27 9.88 -5.23
C SER A 85 12.16 9.80 -4.00
N THR A 86 13.40 10.29 -4.12
CA THR A 86 14.35 10.37 -3.01
C THR A 86 13.79 11.20 -1.84
N GLU A 87 13.05 12.26 -2.14
CA GLU A 87 12.45 13.15 -1.14
C GLU A 87 11.35 12.43 -0.34
N ILE A 88 10.44 11.76 -1.05
CA ILE A 88 9.38 10.99 -0.39
C ILE A 88 10.00 9.87 0.46
N LYS A 89 11.00 9.14 -0.07
CA LYS A 89 11.70 8.09 0.69
C LYS A 89 12.34 8.62 1.97
N TYR A 90 12.98 9.79 1.91
CA TYR A 90 13.56 10.43 3.09
C TYR A 90 12.49 10.74 4.14
N VAL A 91 11.41 11.42 3.74
CA VAL A 91 10.31 11.78 4.64
C VAL A 91 9.69 10.53 5.30
N LEU A 92 9.43 9.48 4.51
CA LEU A 92 8.86 8.22 5.03
C LEU A 92 9.76 7.57 6.09
N ARG A 93 11.07 7.52 5.85
CA ARG A 93 12.04 7.01 6.84
C ARG A 93 12.04 7.86 8.11
N GLU A 94 12.00 9.18 7.99
CA GLU A 94 11.98 10.09 9.12
C GLU A 94 10.68 9.98 9.96
N ILE A 95 9.52 9.78 9.33
CA ILE A 95 8.26 9.51 10.02
C ILE A 95 8.34 8.18 10.77
N LYS A 96 8.86 7.12 10.14
CA LYS A 96 9.04 5.79 10.76
C LYS A 96 9.97 5.84 11.96
N LYS A 97 11.13 6.50 11.85
CA LYS A 97 12.09 6.69 12.96
C LYS A 97 11.47 7.37 14.18
N ARG A 98 10.48 8.26 13.96
CA ARG A 98 9.77 8.99 15.02
C ARG A 98 8.50 8.28 15.50
N ASN A 99 8.19 7.09 14.97
CA ASN A 99 6.94 6.38 15.21
C ASN A 99 5.69 7.27 15.02
N ALA A 100 5.71 8.09 13.96
CA ALA A 100 4.78 9.20 13.77
C ALA A 100 3.69 8.96 12.70
N PHE A 101 3.43 7.69 12.36
CA PHE A 101 2.29 7.29 11.53
C PHE A 101 1.00 7.18 12.36
N PRO A 102 -0.18 7.49 11.78
CA PRO A 102 -0.37 8.05 10.45
C PRO A 102 0.05 9.53 10.37
N ARG A 103 0.45 10.00 9.18
CA ARG A 103 0.84 11.40 8.96
C ARG A 103 0.09 12.01 7.78
N LYS A 104 -0.62 13.12 8.01
CA LYS A 104 -1.22 13.91 6.94
C LYS A 104 -0.11 14.60 6.14
N VAL A 105 -0.16 14.47 4.82
CA VAL A 105 0.74 15.11 3.86
C VAL A 105 -0.06 15.59 2.66
N THR A 106 0.51 16.50 1.88
CA THR A 106 0.02 16.87 0.55
C THR A 106 1.03 16.45 -0.50
N MET A 107 0.59 15.74 -1.54
CA MET A 107 1.47 15.41 -2.68
C MET A 107 1.65 16.65 -3.56
N ARG A 108 2.89 17.00 -3.86
CA ARG A 108 3.24 18.06 -4.79
C ARG A 108 4.12 17.54 -5.91
N ALA A 109 4.15 18.27 -7.01
CA ALA A 109 5.05 18.01 -8.13
C ALA A 109 5.75 19.29 -8.56
N SER A 110 7.03 19.18 -8.91
CA SER A 110 7.82 20.26 -9.52
C SER A 110 8.65 19.69 -10.67
N GLY A 111 8.25 19.97 -11.91
CA GLY A 111 8.78 19.30 -13.09
C GLY A 111 8.52 17.79 -13.02
N THR A 112 9.58 16.99 -13.01
CA THR A 112 9.50 15.52 -12.92
C THR A 112 9.59 14.98 -11.49
N ARG A 113 9.73 15.85 -10.48
CA ARG A 113 9.90 15.48 -9.07
C ARG A 113 8.56 15.47 -8.34
N TYR A 114 8.36 14.45 -7.50
CA TYR A 114 7.24 14.33 -6.57
C TYR A 114 7.75 14.45 -5.13
N TYR A 115 7.05 15.18 -4.28
CA TYR A 115 7.43 15.35 -2.87
C TYR A 115 6.19 15.49 -1.98
N PHE A 116 6.40 15.29 -0.68
CA PHE A 116 5.39 15.54 0.35
C PHE A 116 5.63 16.90 0.99
N GLU A 117 4.55 17.64 1.15
CA GLU A 117 4.43 18.88 1.94
C GLU A 117 3.63 18.61 3.21
#